data_AF-A0A0Q5PTV3-F1
#
_entry.id   AF-A0A0Q5PTV3-F1
#
_cell.length_a   1.000
_cell.length_b   1.000
_cell.length_c   1.000
_cell.angle_alpha   90.00
_cell.angle_beta   90.00
_cell.angle_gamma   90.00
#
_symmetry.space_group_name_H-M   'P 1'
#
loop_
_entity.id
_entity.type
_entity.pdbx_description
1 polymer ?
#
loop_
_entity_poly.entity_id
_entity_poly.type
_entity_poly.pdbx_seq_one_letter_code
_entity_poly.pdbx_strand_id
1 'polypeptide(L)'
;MQQPTPQSAAAEGVRTSANIARGAADICHIDASKIAHFKAVARKSFTDAPDFDGEWNLGYKEAQSTVDRFAALKTSNPQEYAQKTGEACPALLRGIDESTAGK
;
A
#
# COMPACT_ATOMS: atom_id res chain seq x y z
N MET A 1 7.95 27.41 -0.80
CA MET A 1 7.35 26.10 -0.43
C MET A 1 5.94 26.40 0.09
N GLN A 2 4.90 26.15 -0.70
CA GLN A 2 3.52 26.28 -0.22
C GLN A 2 3.24 25.10 0.72
N GLN A 3 2.67 25.33 1.90
CA GLN A 3 2.27 24.23 2.78
C GLN A 3 1.17 23.41 2.12
N PRO A 4 1.18 22.06 2.24
CA PRO A 4 0.13 21.23 1.70
C PRO A 4 -1.21 21.60 2.33
N THR A 5 -2.23 21.75 1.48
CA THR A 5 -3.62 21.87 1.93
C THR A 5 -4.07 20.53 2.53
N PRO A 6 -5.08 20.51 3.42
CA PRO A 6 -5.64 19.27 3.96
C PRO A 6 -6.03 18.27 2.86
N GLN A 7 -6.59 18.78 1.75
CA GLN A 7 -6.97 17.97 0.59
C GLN A 7 -5.74 17.32 -0.08
N SER A 8 -4.67 18.09 -0.30
CA SER A 8 -3.45 17.57 -0.91
C SER A 8 -2.73 16.55 -0.02
N ALA A 9 -2.75 16.76 1.30
CA ALA A 9 -2.21 15.82 2.27
C ALA A 9 -3.04 14.52 2.34
N ALA A 10 -4.38 14.64 2.33
CA ALA A 10 -5.27 13.49 2.29
C ALA A 10 -5.09 12.68 1.00
N ALA A 11 -5.01 13.34 -0.16
CA ALA A 11 -4.73 12.69 -1.45
C ALA A 11 -3.39 11.93 -1.44
N GLU A 12 -2.32 12.53 -0.89
CA GLU A 12 -1.04 11.85 -0.71
C GLU A 12 -1.14 10.63 0.23
N GLY A 13 -1.90 10.75 1.32
CA GLY A 13 -2.18 9.64 2.25
C GLY A 13 -2.92 8.48 1.57
N VAL A 14 -3.90 8.78 0.71
CA VAL A 14 -4.61 7.78 -0.09
C VAL A 14 -3.67 7.09 -1.07
N ARG A 15 -2.86 7.84 -1.83
CA ARG A 15 -1.88 7.28 -2.77
C ARG A 15 -0.86 6.39 -2.08
N THR A 16 -0.33 6.84 -0.94
CA THR A 16 0.62 6.07 -0.13
C THR A 16 -0.02 4.77 0.37
N SER A 17 -1.26 4.82 0.87
CA SER A 17 -1.98 3.63 1.33
C SER A 17 -2.25 2.65 0.19
N ALA A 18 -2.63 3.16 -0.98
CA ALA A 18 -2.79 2.34 -2.18
C ALA A 18 -1.50 1.66 -2.63
N ASN A 19 -0.36 2.37 -2.55
CA ASN A 19 0.95 1.83 -2.89
C ASN A 19 1.33 0.65 -1.97
N ILE A 20 1.14 0.85 -0.66
CA ILE A 20 1.31 -0.16 0.40
C ILE A 20 0.40 -1.38 0.12
N ALA A 21 -0.87 -1.14 -0.21
CA ALA A 21 -1.84 -2.19 -0.50
C ALA A 21 -1.46 -3.04 -1.73
N ARG A 22 -0.95 -2.43 -2.79
CA ARG A 22 -0.42 -3.16 -3.97
C ARG A 22 0.77 -4.03 -3.57
N GLY A 23 1.76 -3.48 -2.86
CA GLY A 23 2.91 -4.26 -2.39
C GLY A 23 2.50 -5.43 -1.49
N ALA A 24 1.56 -5.20 -0.57
CA ALA A 24 1.00 -6.22 0.30
C ALA A 24 0.35 -7.37 -0.48
N ALA A 25 -0.47 -7.05 -1.48
CA ALA A 25 -1.17 -8.04 -2.29
C ALA A 25 -0.21 -8.82 -3.20
N ASP A 26 0.60 -8.12 -3.98
CA ASP A 26 1.31 -8.71 -5.11
C ASP A 26 2.70 -9.25 -4.75
N ILE A 27 3.35 -8.68 -3.73
CA ILE A 27 4.68 -9.10 -3.27
C ILE A 27 4.58 -10.01 -2.05
N CYS A 28 3.75 -9.62 -1.08
CA CYS A 28 3.62 -10.34 0.19
C CYS A 28 2.44 -11.33 0.23
N HIS A 29 1.63 -11.39 -0.83
CA HIS A 29 0.51 -12.31 -0.95
C HIS A 29 -0.50 -12.21 0.22
N ILE A 30 -0.69 -11.00 0.75
CA ILE A 30 -1.70 -10.72 1.77
C ILE A 30 -3.08 -10.84 1.14
N ASP A 31 -3.99 -11.49 1.86
CA ASP A 31 -5.33 -11.82 1.37
C ASP A 31 -6.14 -10.59 0.93
N ALA A 32 -6.92 -10.75 -0.14
CA ALA A 32 -7.72 -9.68 -0.73
C ALA A 32 -8.74 -9.08 0.24
N SER A 33 -9.26 -9.85 1.20
CA SER A 33 -10.18 -9.33 2.24
C SER A 33 -9.48 -8.36 3.19
N LYS A 34 -8.22 -8.62 3.56
CA LYS A 34 -7.39 -7.70 4.37
C LYS A 34 -7.10 -6.41 3.61
N ILE A 35 -6.79 -6.53 2.32
CA ILE A 35 -6.57 -5.36 1.46
C ILE A 35 -7.86 -4.53 1.31
N ALA A 36 -9.01 -5.17 1.13
CA ALA A 36 -10.30 -4.49 1.05
C ALA A 36 -10.64 -3.78 2.37
N HIS A 37 -10.39 -4.41 3.52
CA HIS A 37 -10.57 -3.80 4.82
C HIS A 37 -9.62 -2.60 5.00
N PHE A 38 -8.35 -2.74 4.63
CA PHE A 38 -7.38 -1.64 4.67
C PHE A 38 -7.82 -0.45 3.81
N LYS A 39 -8.32 -0.69 2.59
CA LYS A 39 -8.92 0.35 1.74
C LYS A 39 -10.10 1.04 2.44
N ALA A 40 -10.97 0.29 3.11
CA ALA A 40 -12.11 0.84 3.83
C ALA A 40 -11.68 1.71 5.02
N VAL A 41 -10.64 1.32 5.76
CA VAL A 41 -10.05 2.15 6.82
C VAL A 41 -9.44 3.41 6.24
N ALA A 42 -8.62 3.30 5.19
CA ALA A 42 -8.03 4.47 4.53
C ALA A 42 -9.10 5.47 4.08
N ARG A 43 -10.24 5.00 3.55
CA ARG A 43 -11.37 5.86 3.15
C ARG A 43 -11.99 6.62 4.33
N LYS A 44 -11.99 6.03 5.53
CA LYS A 44 -12.47 6.69 6.76
C LYS A 44 -11.43 7.66 7.33
N SER A 45 -10.14 7.41 7.11
CA SER A 45 -9.05 8.25 7.61
C SER A 45 -8.78 9.48 6.74
N PHE A 46 -9.01 9.39 5.43
CA PHE A 46 -8.72 10.45 4.47
C PHE A 46 -10.00 11.09 3.91
N THR A 47 -10.87 11.59 4.80
CA THR A 47 -12.16 12.21 4.41
C THR A 47 -12.01 13.48 3.60
N ASP A 48 -10.87 14.17 3.73
CA ASP A 48 -10.57 15.39 2.98
C ASP A 48 -10.08 15.14 1.55
N ALA A 49 -9.93 13.87 1.12
CA ALA A 49 -9.60 13.52 -0.26
C ALA A 49 -10.89 13.47 -1.12
N PRO A 50 -11.18 14.49 -1.96
CA PRO A 50 -12.43 14.54 -2.71
C PRO A 50 -12.57 13.43 -3.76
N ASP A 51 -11.44 12.97 -4.33
CA ASP A 51 -11.39 11.86 -5.28
C ASP A 51 -10.59 10.67 -4.72
N PHE A 52 -11.07 10.11 -3.60
CA PHE A 52 -10.41 8.97 -2.96
C PHE A 52 -10.12 7.81 -3.93
N ASP A 53 -11.08 7.45 -4.80
CA ASP A 53 -10.89 6.31 -5.69
C ASP A 53 -9.91 6.61 -6.84
N GLY A 54 -9.88 7.86 -7.34
CA GLY A 54 -8.87 8.30 -8.30
C GLY A 54 -7.45 8.26 -7.71
N GLU A 55 -7.27 8.82 -6.52
CA GLU A 55 -5.98 8.81 -5.80
C GLU A 55 -5.56 7.37 -5.44
N TRP A 56 -6.50 6.53 -5.02
CA TRP A 56 -6.23 5.12 -4.74
C TRP A 56 -5.74 4.39 -5.99
N ASN A 57 -6.42 4.58 -7.12
CA ASN A 57 -6.02 3.96 -8.38
C ASN A 57 -4.66 4.47 -8.87
N LEU A 58 -4.36 5.76 -8.67
CA LEU A 58 -3.05 6.32 -9.00
C LEU A 58 -1.94 5.68 -8.16
N GLY A 59 -2.10 5.62 -6.83
CA GLY A 59 -1.12 4.97 -5.95
C GLY A 59 -0.91 3.48 -6.28
N TYR A 60 -1.97 2.77 -6.66
CA TYR A 60 -1.89 1.38 -7.13
C TYR A 60 -1.03 1.24 -8.40
N LYS A 61 -1.18 2.17 -9.35
CA LYS A 61 -0.39 2.20 -10.59
C LYS A 61 1.08 2.56 -10.32
N GLU A 62 1.34 3.54 -9.45
CA GLU A 62 2.70 3.95 -9.09
C GLU A 62 3.51 2.80 -8.49
N ALA A 63 2.85 1.93 -7.71
CA ALA A 63 3.46 0.73 -7.12
C ALA A 63 3.84 -0.35 -8.15
N GLN A 64 3.32 -0.31 -9.38
CA GLN A 64 3.54 -1.36 -10.39
C GLN A 64 5.04 -1.57 -10.68
N SER A 65 5.82 -0.50 -10.77
CA SER A 65 7.27 -0.59 -10.98
C SER A 65 7.99 -1.38 -9.89
N THR A 66 7.53 -1.26 -8.63
CA THR A 66 8.08 -2.01 -7.50
C THR A 66 7.66 -3.48 -7.58
N VAL A 67 6.39 -3.76 -7.90
CA VAL A 67 5.89 -5.12 -8.12
C VAL A 67 6.68 -5.82 -9.22
N ASP A 68 6.88 -5.18 -10.36
CA ASP A 68 7.63 -5.75 -11.49
C ASP A 68 9.08 -6.04 -11.11
N ARG A 69 9.72 -5.13 -10.36
CA ARG A 69 11.08 -5.33 -9.85
C ARG A 69 11.17 -6.55 -8.94
N PHE A 70 10.21 -6.74 -8.03
CA PHE A 70 10.20 -7.90 -7.13
C PHE A 70 9.87 -9.19 -7.86
N ALA A 71 8.99 -9.15 -8.87
CA ALA A 71 8.71 -10.31 -9.74
C ALA A 71 9.97 -10.73 -10.52
N ALA A 72 10.71 -9.77 -11.08
CA ALA A 72 11.99 -10.03 -11.73
C ALA A 72 13.02 -10.59 -10.73
N LEU A 73 13.13 -10.01 -9.54
CA LEU A 73 14.05 -10.45 -8.49
C LEU A 73 13.77 -11.89 -8.03
N LYS A 74 12.49 -12.26 -7.90
CA LYS A 74 12.08 -13.64 -7.56
C LYS A 74 12.64 -14.67 -8.54
N THR A 75 12.76 -14.30 -9.81
CA THR A 75 13.27 -15.17 -10.87
C THR A 75 14.80 -15.13 -10.97
N SER A 76 15.40 -13.94 -10.90
CA SER A 76 16.84 -13.76 -11.09
C SER A 76 17.69 -14.05 -9.86
N ASN A 77 17.16 -13.77 -8.66
CA ASN A 77 17.83 -13.97 -7.38
C ASN A 77 16.82 -14.32 -6.27
N PRO A 78 16.37 -15.59 -6.21
CA PRO A 78 15.36 -16.02 -5.25
C PRO A 78 15.82 -15.88 -3.78
N GLN A 79 17.12 -15.94 -3.51
CA GLN A 79 17.66 -15.76 -2.15
C GLN A 79 17.49 -14.31 -1.68
N GLU A 80 17.85 -13.35 -2.53
CA GLU A 80 17.66 -11.92 -2.21
C GLU A 80 16.17 -11.56 -2.12
N TYR A 81 15.34 -12.11 -3.01
CA TYR A 81 13.88 -11.96 -2.91
C TYR A 81 13.38 -12.44 -1.54
N ALA A 82 13.72 -13.67 -1.14
CA ALA A 82 13.29 -14.25 0.12
C ALA A 82 13.76 -13.43 1.34
N GLN A 83 15.00 -12.91 1.30
CA GLN A 83 15.51 -12.04 2.35
C GLN A 83 14.67 -10.76 2.46
N LYS A 84 14.49 -10.02 1.36
CA LYS A 84 13.75 -8.75 1.36
C LYS A 84 12.29 -8.93 1.78
N THR A 85 11.62 -9.97 1.28
CA THR A 85 10.22 -10.24 1.65
C THR A 85 10.11 -10.74 3.09
N GLY A 86 11.09 -11.52 3.57
CA GLY A 86 11.13 -11.99 4.95
C GLY A 86 11.24 -10.86 5.97
N GLU A 87 11.92 -9.78 5.62
CA GLU A 87 12.03 -8.57 6.45
C GLU A 87 10.79 -7.67 6.32
N ALA A 88 10.34 -7.41 5.09
CA ALA A 88 9.30 -6.40 4.84
C ALA A 88 7.86 -6.91 5.08
N CYS A 89 7.54 -8.12 4.65
CA CYS A 89 6.16 -8.62 4.65
C CYS A 89 5.55 -8.79 6.05
N PRO A 90 6.29 -9.25 7.08
CA PRO A 90 5.75 -9.30 8.44
C PRO A 90 5.42 -7.93 9.02
N ALA A 91 6.26 -6.92 8.76
CA ALA A 91 6.01 -5.55 9.20
C ALA A 91 4.79 -4.94 8.49
N LEU A 92 4.67 -5.19 7.18
CA LEU A 92 3.54 -4.74 6.37
C LEU A 92 2.22 -5.38 6.80
N LEU A 93 2.22 -6.70 7.04
CA LEU A 93 1.05 -7.41 7.55
C LEU A 93 0.62 -6.86 8.91
N ARG A 94 1.58 -6.64 9.82
CA ARG A 94 1.29 -6.06 11.13
C ARG A 94 0.69 -4.66 11.00
N GLY A 95 1.25 -3.79 10.16
CA GLY A 95 0.71 -2.44 9.95
C GLY A 95 -0.71 -2.43 9.38
N ILE A 96 -1.02 -3.35 8.46
CA ILE A 96 -2.38 -3.53 7.94
C ILE A 96 -3.32 -4.03 9.04
N ASP A 97 -2.88 -5.01 9.83
CA ASP A 97 -3.68 -5.56 10.93
C ASP A 97 -3.93 -4.52 12.03
N GLU A 98 -2.92 -3.74 12.42
CA GLU A 98 -3.07 -2.65 13.40
C GLU A 98 -4.01 -1.55 12.90
N SER A 99 -3.93 -1.21 11.62
CA SER A 99 -4.83 -0.22 11.00
C SER A 99 -6.27 -0.71 10.94
N THR A 100 -6.49 -2.03 10.84
CA THR A 100 -7.82 -2.65 10.69
C THR A 100 -8.39 -3.23 11.98
N ALA A 101 -7.57 -3.36 13.04
CA ALA A 101 -7.97 -3.92 14.32
C ALA A 101 -9.00 -3.06 15.07
N GLY A 102 -9.16 -1.77 14.70
CA GLY A 102 -10.17 -0.88 15.25
C GLY A 102 -9.94 -0.52 16.73
N LYS A 103 -9.93 0.78 17.01
CA LYS A 103 -10.54 1.29 18.23
C LYS A 103 -12.00 1.61 17.93
#